data_AF-A0A832MHV7-F1
#
_entry.id   AF-A0A832MHV7-F1
#
_cell.length_a   1.000
_cell.length_b   1.000
_cell.length_c   1.000
_cell.angle_alpha   90.00
_cell.angle_beta   90.00
_cell.angle_gamma   90.00
#
_symmetry.space_group_name_H-M   'P 1'
#
loop_
_entity.id
_entity.type
_entity.pdbx_description
1 polymer ?
#
loop_
_entity_poly.entity_id
_entity_poly.type
_entity_poly.pdbx_seq_one_letter_code
_entity_poly.pdbx_strand_id
1 'polypeptide(L)'
;MSDRKQLRKQILELVRQYYAAEPPGNFRPGEDMVRYAGRHYDAEEMVNLVDASLDFWLTAGRYAEEFEAGLASYLGREFALLVNSGSSANLVA
;
A
#
# COMPACT_ATOMS: atom_id res chain seq x y z
N MET A 1 12.17 5.11 -28.84
CA MET A 1 11.02 5.29 -27.93
C MET A 1 11.29 4.47 -26.68
N SER A 2 11.11 5.02 -25.48
CA SER A 2 11.32 4.25 -24.25
C SER A 2 10.30 3.11 -24.16
N ASP A 3 10.76 1.91 -23.82
CA ASP A 3 9.89 0.75 -23.60
C ASP A 3 8.97 0.97 -22.39
N ARG A 4 7.74 0.43 -22.40
CA ARG A 4 6.75 0.58 -21.32
C ARG A 4 7.29 0.04 -20.00
N LYS A 5 8.09 -1.04 -20.01
CA LYS A 5 8.75 -1.56 -18.81
C LYS A 5 9.80 -0.59 -18.26
N GLN A 6 10.55 0.07 -19.14
CA GLN A 6 11.53 1.08 -18.74
C GLN A 6 10.86 2.32 -18.14
N LEU A 7 9.77 2.80 -18.76
CA LEU A 7 8.97 3.91 -18.24
C LEU A 7 8.38 3.57 -16.87
N ARG A 8 7.82 2.36 -16.71
CA ARG A 8 7.32 1.87 -15.42
C ARG A 8 8.41 1.92 -14.35
N LYS A 9 9.59 1.36 -14.62
CA LYS A 9 10.72 1.40 -13.67
C LYS A 9 11.10 2.84 -13.29
N GLN A 10 11.13 3.74 -14.26
CA GLN A 10 11.43 5.17 -14.02
C GLN A 10 10.36 5.84 -13.14
N ILE A 11 9.08 5.56 -13.39
CA ILE A 11 7.98 6.10 -12.58
C ILE A 11 8.09 5.62 -11.14
N LEU A 12 8.29 4.32 -10.91
CA LEU A 12 8.39 3.78 -9.55
C LEU A 12 9.62 4.33 -8.81
N GLU A 13 10.73 4.54 -9.51
CA GLU A 13 11.91 5.18 -8.93
C GLU A 13 11.64 6.64 -8.55
N LEU A 14 10.98 7.40 -9.41
CA LEU A 14 10.56 8.77 -9.11
C LEU A 14 9.58 8.83 -7.93
N VAL A 15 8.71 7.84 -7.76
CA VAL A 15 7.80 7.74 -6.60
C VAL A 15 8.60 7.52 -5.31
N ARG A 16 9.64 6.67 -5.32
CA ARG A 16 10.53 6.51 -4.15
C ARG A 16 11.24 7.81 -3.80
N GLN A 17 11.77 8.50 -4.80
CA GLN A 17 12.41 9.81 -4.61
C GLN A 17 11.44 10.86 -4.09
N TYR A 18 10.19 10.84 -4.56
CA TYR A 18 9.13 11.71 -4.08
C TYR A 18 8.84 11.47 -2.58
N TYR A 19 8.71 10.21 -2.15
CA TYR A 19 8.54 9.89 -0.72
C TYR A 19 9.74 10.40 0.11
N ALA A 20 10.96 10.17 -0.36
CA ALA A 20 12.17 10.57 0.35
C ALA A 20 12.38 12.09 0.45
N ALA A 21 11.72 12.88 -0.40
CA ALA A 21 11.84 14.34 -0.43
C ALA A 21 11.20 15.02 0.80
N GLU A 22 10.26 14.37 1.48
CA GLU A 22 9.59 14.88 2.68
C GLU A 22 9.77 13.91 3.86
N PRO A 23 10.94 13.91 4.52
CA PRO A 23 11.18 13.06 5.67
C PRO A 23 10.27 13.46 6.85
N PRO A 24 9.90 12.50 7.72
CA PRO A 24 9.12 12.80 8.91
C PRO A 24 9.87 13.80 9.81
N GLY A 25 9.14 14.80 10.29
CA GLY A 25 9.66 15.75 11.27
C GLY A 25 9.92 15.09 12.62
N ASN A 26 10.85 15.67 13.40
CA ASN A 26 11.08 15.25 14.77
C ASN A 26 9.92 15.72 15.67
N PHE A 27 9.50 14.87 16.59
CA PHE A 27 8.51 15.22 17.61
C PHE A 27 9.06 16.28 18.57
N ARG A 28 8.28 17.33 18.82
CA ARG A 28 8.57 18.43 19.75
C ARG A 28 7.70 18.29 21.01
N PRO A 29 8.28 17.88 22.15
CA PRO A 29 7.54 17.74 23.41
C PRO A 29 6.88 19.06 23.83
N GLY A 30 5.61 19.00 24.21
CA GLY A 30 4.84 20.18 24.64
C GLY A 30 4.28 21.04 23.50
N GLU A 31 4.66 20.78 22.24
CA GLU A 31 4.17 21.49 21.05
C GLU A 31 3.37 20.57 20.13
N ASP A 32 3.94 19.41 19.77
CA ASP A 32 3.31 18.50 18.83
C ASP A 32 2.26 17.61 19.50
N MET A 33 1.14 17.41 18.81
CA MET A 33 0.05 16.56 19.30
C MET A 33 0.44 15.08 19.26
N VAL A 34 0.29 14.38 20.38
CA VAL A 34 0.42 12.91 20.44
C VAL A 34 -0.87 12.28 19.92
N ARG A 35 -0.80 11.67 18.72
CA ARG A 35 -1.94 10.96 18.12
C ARG A 35 -2.02 9.53 18.66
N TYR A 36 -3.22 9.09 19.04
CA TYR A 36 -3.45 7.70 19.49
C TYR A 36 -3.39 6.68 18.34
N ALA A 37 -3.63 7.14 17.11
CA ALA A 37 -3.60 6.33 15.90
C ALA A 37 -3.26 7.21 14.68
N GLY A 38 -2.74 6.56 13.64
CA GLY A 38 -2.42 7.18 12.37
C GLY A 38 -1.93 6.14 11.37
N ARG A 39 -1.98 6.50 10.08
CA ARG A 39 -1.33 5.70 9.04
C ARG A 39 0.18 5.80 9.20
N HIS A 40 0.86 4.66 9.13
CA HIS A 40 2.30 4.57 9.00
C HIS A 40 2.58 3.80 7.73
N TYR A 41 3.37 4.39 6.84
CA TYR A 41 3.71 3.83 5.54
C TYR A 41 5.06 4.39 5.10
N ASP A 42 5.75 3.62 4.30
CA ASP A 42 7.01 3.98 3.65
C ASP A 42 6.85 4.12 2.13
N ALA A 43 7.98 4.19 1.43
CA ALA A 43 7.99 4.35 -0.01
C ALA A 43 7.34 3.17 -0.74
N GLU A 44 7.38 1.95 -0.18
CA GLU A 44 6.87 0.75 -0.84
C GLU A 44 5.34 0.74 -0.90
N GLU A 45 4.60 1.27 0.08
CA GLU A 45 3.15 1.44 -0.06
C GLU A 45 2.80 2.39 -1.22
N MET A 46 3.53 3.50 -1.35
CA MET A 46 3.30 4.45 -2.46
C MET A 46 3.68 3.85 -3.81
N VAL A 47 4.80 3.12 -3.87
CA VAL A 47 5.24 2.43 -5.08
C VAL A 47 4.22 1.39 -5.50
N ASN A 48 3.73 0.55 -4.59
CA ASN A 48 2.74 -0.47 -4.89
C ASN A 48 1.41 0.13 -5.37
N LEU A 49 0.98 1.26 -4.77
CA LEU A 49 -0.21 1.99 -5.21
C LEU A 49 -0.07 2.48 -6.66
N VAL A 50 1.08 3.07 -7.01
CA VAL A 50 1.32 3.56 -8.37
C VAL A 50 1.52 2.40 -9.34
N ASP A 51 2.21 1.34 -8.93
CA ASP A 51 2.40 0.15 -9.75
C ASP A 51 1.06 -0.51 -10.13
N ALA A 52 0.15 -0.67 -9.15
CA ALA A 52 -1.22 -1.12 -9.40
C ALA A 52 -1.97 -0.17 -10.36
N SER A 53 -1.79 1.14 -10.19
CA SER A 53 -2.40 2.14 -11.06
C SER A 53 -1.91 2.04 -12.52
N LEU A 54 -0.64 1.69 -12.73
CA LEU A 54 -0.04 1.52 -14.06
C LEU A 54 -0.49 0.25 -14.79
N ASP A 55 -1.01 -0.75 -14.05
CA ASP A 55 -1.73 -1.89 -14.65
C ASP A 55 -3.08 -1.45 -15.23
N PHE A 56 -3.68 -0.41 -14.63
CA PHE A 56 -5.01 0.10 -14.98
C PHE A 56 -6.12 -0.97 -14.90
N TRP A 57 -5.88 -2.01 -14.10
CA TRP A 57 -6.87 -3.02 -13.74
C TRP A 57 -7.54 -2.58 -12.43
N LEU A 58 -8.73 -1.99 -12.56
CA LEU A 58 -9.35 -1.21 -11.48
C LEU A 58 -10.15 -2.04 -10.47
N THR A 59 -10.37 -3.33 -10.77
CA THR A 59 -11.03 -4.28 -9.87
C THR A 59 -9.99 -5.13 -9.14
N ALA A 60 -10.43 -5.99 -8.21
CA ALA A 60 -9.55 -6.98 -7.60
C ALA A 60 -8.79 -7.78 -8.69
N GLY A 61 -7.50 -7.98 -8.46
CA GLY A 61 -6.57 -8.62 -9.39
C GLY A 61 -5.25 -8.93 -8.67
N ARG A 62 -4.11 -8.85 -9.38
CA ARG A 62 -2.77 -9.25 -8.88
C ARG A 62 -2.51 -8.94 -7.41
N TYR A 63 -2.65 -7.68 -6.99
CA TYR A 63 -2.35 -7.28 -5.62
C TYR A 63 -3.36 -7.78 -4.58
N ALA A 64 -4.62 -7.99 -4.97
CA ALA A 64 -5.62 -8.58 -4.09
C ALA A 64 -5.33 -10.07 -3.86
N GLU A 65 -5.05 -10.81 -4.94
CA GLU A 65 -4.70 -12.24 -4.88
C GLU A 65 -3.43 -12.49 -4.06
N GLU A 66 -2.39 -11.68 -4.28
CA GLU A 66 -1.14 -11.75 -3.50
C GLU A 66 -1.38 -11.45 -2.02
N PHE A 67 -2.18 -10.42 -1.72
CA PHE A 67 -2.50 -10.06 -0.34
C PHE A 67 -3.35 -11.11 0.37
N GLU A 68 -4.37 -11.67 -0.29
CA GLU A 68 -5.21 -12.75 0.26
C GLU A 68 -4.39 -13.99 0.60
N ALA A 69 -3.53 -14.44 -0.32
CA ALA A 69 -2.64 -15.58 -0.08
C ALA A 69 -1.63 -15.29 1.03
N GLY A 70 -1.02 -14.09 1.02
CA GLY A 70 -0.08 -13.66 2.04
C GLY A 70 -0.71 -13.55 3.43
N LEU A 71 -1.91 -12.97 3.52
CA LEU A 71 -2.65 -12.82 4.77
C LEU A 71 -3.12 -14.16 5.33
N ALA A 72 -3.62 -15.06 4.49
CA ALA A 72 -4.01 -16.41 4.90
C ALA A 72 -2.81 -17.16 5.50
N SER A 73 -1.67 -17.13 4.82
CA SER A 73 -0.41 -17.70 5.30
C SER A 73 0.04 -17.09 6.63
N TYR A 74 0.04 -15.77 6.73
CA TYR A 74 0.42 -15.03 7.95
C TYR A 74 -0.45 -15.41 9.16
N LEU A 75 -1.74 -15.61 8.94
CA LEU A 75 -2.69 -16.00 9.99
C LEU A 75 -2.76 -17.51 10.27
N GLY A 76 -2.04 -18.33 9.49
CA GLY A 76 -2.12 -19.79 9.58
C GLY A 76 -3.50 -20.34 9.18
N ARG A 77 -4.13 -19.73 8.17
CA ARG A 77 -5.44 -20.12 7.61
C ARG A 77 -5.30 -20.55 6.16
N GLU A 78 -6.26 -21.33 5.68
CA GLU A 78 -6.28 -21.80 4.29
C GLU A 78 -6.75 -20.70 3.32
N PHE A 79 -7.71 -19.89 3.75
CA PHE A 79 -8.32 -18.84 2.92
C PHE A 79 -8.42 -17.51 3.66
N ALA A 80 -8.29 -16.43 2.90
CA ALA A 80 -8.66 -15.06 3.29
C ALA A 80 -9.35 -14.40 2.09
N LEU A 81 -10.39 -13.60 2.36
CA LEU A 81 -11.13 -12.86 1.33
C LEU A 81 -11.12 -11.37 1.68
N LEU A 82 -10.71 -10.54 0.73
CA LEU A 82 -10.74 -9.11 0.88
C LEU A 82 -12.15 -8.55 0.70
N VAL A 83 -12.50 -7.64 1.59
CA VAL A 83 -13.73 -6.84 1.53
C VAL A 83 -13.40 -5.38 1.81
N ASN A 84 -14.32 -4.48 1.48
CA ASN A 84 -14.08 -3.03 1.51
C ASN A 84 -13.99 -2.41 2.91
N SER A 85 -14.32 -3.14 3.97
CA SER A 85 -14.17 -2.67 5.37
C SER A 85 -14.26 -3.81 6.38
N GLY A 86 -13.81 -3.58 7.61
CA GLY A 86 -14.01 -4.53 8.72
C GLY A 86 -15.48 -4.77 9.06
N SER A 87 -16.35 -3.75 8.92
CA SER A 87 -17.79 -3.93 9.12
C SER A 87 -18.40 -4.85 8.05
N SER A 88 -17.95 -4.74 6.79
CA SER A 88 -18.36 -5.66 5.72
C SER A 88 -17.87 -7.09 5.99
N ALA A 89 -16.68 -7.25 6.59
CA ALA A 89 -16.16 -8.56 6.95
C ALA A 89 -17.07 -9.24 7.97
N ASN A 90 -17.51 -8.51 9.00
CA ASN A 90 -18.48 -9.03 9.98
C ASN A 90 -19.84 -9.36 9.36
N LEU A 91 -20.25 -8.63 8.32
CA LEU A 91 -21.53 -8.87 7.64
C LEU A 91 -21.53 -10.19 6.84
N VAL A 92 -20.39 -10.58 6.26
CA VAL A 92 -20.25 -11.76 5.40
C VAL A 92 -19.63 -12.99 6.09
N ALA A 93 -19.37 -12.87 7.40
CA ALA A 93 -18.73 -13.91 8.22
C ALA A 93 -19.63 -15.13 8.50
#